data_AF-A0A960ZBY4-F1
#
_entry.id   AF-A0A960ZBY4-F1
#
_cell.length_a   1.000
_cell.length_b   1.000
_cell.length_c   1.000
_cell.angle_alpha   90.00
_cell.angle_beta   90.00
_cell.angle_gamma   90.00
#
_symmetry.space_group_name_H-M   'P 1'
#
loop_
_entity.id
_entity.type
_entity.pdbx_description
1 polymer ?
#
loop_
_entity_poly.entity_id
_entity_poly.type
_entity_poly.pdbx_seq_one_letter_code
_entity_poly.pdbx_strand_id
1 'polypeptide(L)'
;MQKPFLWMLFLLSLLLAMCRFEENKKPRPFGIKGQIDLSEWDFERDGPVVLKGEWEFFWNRFNVEIKESDQPYYLKPGFWDSLTKNKEKIGGIGYGTYRLHIQLPSNPPELSQ
;
A
#
# COMPACT_ATOMS: atom_id res chain seq x y z
N MET A 1 36.51 -47.77 1.54
CA MET A 1 36.31 -46.67 0.55
C MET A 1 34.94 -45.99 0.73
N GLN A 2 34.56 -45.52 1.94
CA GLN A 2 33.22 -44.96 2.21
C GLN A 2 33.21 -43.50 2.69
N LYS A 3 34.38 -42.91 2.97
CA LYS A 3 34.52 -41.52 3.45
C LYS A 3 34.00 -40.44 2.48
N PRO A 4 34.14 -40.54 1.13
CA PRO A 4 33.68 -39.46 0.25
C PRO A 4 32.16 -39.42 0.12
N PHE A 5 31.48 -40.55 0.28
CA PHE A 5 30.03 -40.63 0.23
C PHE A 5 29.38 -39.93 1.43
N LEU A 6 29.98 -40.06 2.62
CA LEU A 6 29.51 -39.40 3.83
C LEU A 6 29.66 -37.86 3.75
N TRP A 7 30.75 -37.38 3.15
CA TRP A 7 30.98 -35.95 2.93
C TRP A 7 30.03 -35.36 1.89
N MET A 8 29.73 -36.13 0.84
CA MET A 8 28.75 -35.75 -0.17
C MET A 8 27.33 -35.68 0.40
N LEU A 9 26.94 -36.64 1.25
CA LEU A 9 25.66 -36.58 1.98
C LEU A 9 25.60 -35.39 2.96
N PHE A 10 26.70 -35.09 3.66
CA PHE A 10 26.77 -33.94 4.56
C PHE A 10 26.66 -32.62 3.80
N LEU A 11 27.39 -32.46 2.69
CA LEU A 11 27.29 -31.31 1.78
C LEU A 11 25.89 -31.17 1.18
N LEU A 12 25.24 -32.27 0.79
CA LEU A 12 23.88 -32.27 0.29
C LEU A 12 22.88 -31.86 1.39
N SER A 13 23.07 -32.33 2.63
CA SER A 13 22.24 -31.90 3.77
C SER A 13 22.42 -30.42 4.10
N LEU A 14 23.65 -29.90 3.97
CA LEU A 14 23.97 -28.49 4.17
C LEU A 14 23.36 -27.61 3.07
N LEU A 15 23.39 -28.07 1.82
CA LEU A 15 22.74 -27.42 0.68
C LEU A 15 21.22 -27.39 0.84
N LEU A 16 20.60 -28.47 1.32
CA LEU A 16 19.16 -28.54 1.59
C LEU A 16 18.76 -27.66 2.78
N ALA A 17 19.60 -27.54 3.81
CA ALA A 17 19.37 -26.63 4.94
C ALA A 17 19.52 -25.14 4.58
N MET A 18 20.23 -24.82 3.49
CA MET A 18 20.32 -23.46 2.94
C MET A 18 19.14 -23.09 2.04
N CYS A 19 18.25 -24.02 1.73
CA CYS A 19 16.95 -23.73 1.13
C CYS A 19 16.05 -23.10 2.20
N ARG A 20 16.34 -21.84 2.53
CA ARG A 20 15.56 -21.07 3.50
C ARG A 20 14.23 -20.63 2.88
N PHE A 21 13.20 -20.65 3.71
CA PHE A 21 11.86 -20.14 3.47
C PHE A 21 11.90 -18.83 2.67
N GLU A 22 11.26 -18.82 1.49
CA GLU A 22 10.71 -17.58 0.97
C GLU A 22 9.70 -17.09 2.00
N GLU A 23 10.06 -16.01 2.69
CA GLU A 23 9.13 -15.25 3.49
C GLU A 23 8.01 -14.83 2.53
N ASN A 24 6.82 -15.43 2.69
CA ASN A 24 5.63 -15.12 1.91
C ASN A 24 5.25 -13.66 2.19
N LYS A 25 5.92 -12.72 1.52
CA LYS A 25 5.63 -11.30 1.64
C LYS A 25 4.22 -11.11 1.11
N LYS A 26 3.32 -10.66 2.00
CA LYS A 26 1.97 -10.30 1.62
C LYS A 26 2.03 -9.31 0.45
N PRO A 27 1.11 -9.41 -0.53
CA PRO A 27 1.03 -8.41 -1.58
C PRO A 27 0.89 -7.04 -0.94
N ARG A 28 1.62 -6.05 -1.47
CA ARG A 28 1.59 -4.70 -0.91
C ARG A 28 0.17 -4.13 -1.03
N PRO A 29 -0.40 -3.59 0.06
CA PRO A 29 -1.71 -2.95 0.03
C PRO A 29 -1.76 -1.85 -1.03
N PHE A 30 -2.93 -1.72 -1.67
CA PHE A 30 -3.16 -0.74 -2.73
C PHE A 30 -4.52 -0.07 -2.51
N GLY A 31 -4.52 1.25 -2.45
CA GLY A 31 -5.74 2.05 -2.34
C GLY A 31 -6.60 1.90 -3.60
N ILE A 32 -7.86 1.53 -3.42
CA ILE A 32 -8.86 1.41 -4.50
C ILE A 32 -10.03 2.31 -4.11
N LYS A 33 -10.37 3.26 -4.98
CA LYS A 33 -11.46 4.21 -4.73
C LYS A 33 -11.39 4.88 -3.34
N GLY A 34 -10.21 5.32 -2.94
CA GLY A 34 -10.03 6.01 -1.66
C GLY A 34 -10.01 5.11 -0.43
N GLN A 35 -10.00 3.79 -0.57
CA GLN A 35 -9.97 2.85 0.54
C GLN A 35 -8.74 1.96 0.46
N ILE A 36 -8.04 1.77 1.58
CA ILE A 36 -6.96 0.80 1.71
C ILE A 36 -7.22 -0.10 2.91
N ASP A 37 -7.21 -1.41 2.67
CA ASP A 37 -7.42 -2.41 3.71
C ASP A 37 -6.08 -2.91 4.26
N LEU A 38 -5.82 -2.59 5.52
CA LEU A 38 -4.65 -3.02 6.30
C LEU A 38 -5.06 -3.91 7.49
N SER A 39 -6.30 -4.41 7.52
CA SER A 39 -6.83 -5.19 8.65
C SER A 39 -5.99 -6.44 8.98
N GLU A 40 -5.35 -7.01 7.97
CA GLU A 40 -4.45 -8.16 8.08
C GLU A 40 -2.95 -7.78 8.08
N TRP A 41 -2.61 -6.49 8.09
CA TRP A 41 -1.23 -6.04 8.01
C TRP A 41 -0.53 -6.13 9.37
N ASP A 42 0.65 -6.75 9.40
CA ASP A 42 1.49 -6.81 10.60
C ASP A 42 2.62 -5.79 10.43
N PHE A 43 2.55 -4.66 11.12
CA PHE A 43 3.53 -3.58 10.96
C PHE A 43 4.93 -3.92 11.49
N GLU A 44 5.04 -4.86 12.44
CA GLU A 44 6.32 -5.32 12.99
C GLU A 44 7.00 -6.31 12.03
N ARG A 45 6.22 -7.23 11.45
CA ARG A 45 6.74 -8.23 10.50
C ARG A 45 6.86 -7.69 9.08
N ASP A 46 5.81 -7.05 8.58
CA ASP A 46 5.67 -6.64 7.18
C ASP A 46 6.22 -5.21 6.94
N GLY A 47 6.44 -4.45 8.01
CA GLY A 47 7.07 -3.12 8.00
C GLY A 47 6.12 -1.98 7.61
N PRO A 48 6.66 -0.80 7.27
CA PRO A 48 5.85 0.37 6.93
C PRO A 48 5.11 0.19 5.60
N VAL A 49 3.86 0.65 5.57
CA VAL A 49 3.01 0.62 4.37
C VAL A 49 3.20 1.88 3.55
N VAL A 50 3.49 1.71 2.27
CA VAL A 50 3.41 2.82 1.30
C VAL A 50 1.96 2.98 0.87
N LEU A 51 1.35 4.13 1.11
CA LEU A 51 -0.05 4.43 0.76
C LEU A 51 -0.24 4.68 -0.75
N LYS A 52 0.16 3.70 -1.57
CA LYS A 52 -0.03 3.73 -3.02
C LYS A 52 -1.48 3.42 -3.36
N GLY A 53 -1.98 4.01 -4.44
CA GLY A 53 -3.29 3.67 -4.97
C GLY A 53 -4.06 4.90 -5.40
N GLU A 54 -5.35 4.68 -5.64
CA GLU A 54 -6.34 5.71 -5.92
C GLU A 54 -6.84 6.32 -4.62
N TRP A 55 -6.66 7.62 -4.48
CA TRP A 55 -7.16 8.44 -3.40
C TRP A 55 -8.38 9.21 -3.87
N GLU A 56 -9.27 9.57 -2.95
CA GLU A 56 -10.29 10.56 -3.24
C GLU A 56 -9.63 11.93 -3.39
N PHE A 57 -10.06 12.70 -4.39
CA PHE A 57 -9.59 14.04 -4.66
C PHE A 57 -10.75 15.00 -4.87
N PHE A 58 -10.70 16.12 -4.17
CA PHE A 58 -11.72 17.16 -4.20
C PHE A 58 -11.12 18.45 -4.75
N TRP A 59 -11.41 18.74 -6.02
CA TRP A 59 -10.91 19.93 -6.71
C TRP A 59 -11.52 21.24 -6.17
N ASN A 60 -10.67 22.26 -5.98
CA ASN A 60 -11.00 23.58 -5.42
C ASN A 60 -11.77 23.49 -4.09
N ARG A 61 -11.39 22.50 -3.28
CA ARG A 61 -11.91 22.27 -1.94
C ARG A 61 -10.71 22.20 -1.00
N PHE A 62 -10.79 22.95 0.09
CA PHE A 62 -9.78 23.03 1.16
C PHE A 62 -10.37 22.53 2.49
N ASN A 63 -11.66 22.17 2.49
CA ASN A 63 -12.42 22.01 3.71
C ASN A 63 -12.06 20.69 4.41
N VAL A 64 -12.01 20.73 5.75
CA VAL A 64 -11.79 19.56 6.62
C VAL A 64 -13.07 18.73 6.72
N GLU A 65 -14.23 19.36 6.54
CA GLU A 65 -15.55 18.71 6.56
C GLU A 65 -15.94 18.15 5.18
N ILE A 66 -15.22 17.13 4.71
CA ILE A 66 -15.66 16.33 3.56
C ILE A 66 -16.76 15.38 4.04
N LYS A 67 -17.91 15.40 3.37
CA LYS A 67 -19.04 14.52 3.68
C LYS A 67 -19.01 13.29 2.77
N GLU A 68 -19.51 12.16 3.25
CA GLU A 68 -19.66 10.95 2.44
C GLU A 68 -20.57 11.12 1.21
N SER A 69 -21.42 12.15 1.20
CA SER A 69 -22.25 12.51 0.05
C SER A 69 -21.49 13.28 -1.05
N ASP A 70 -20.30 13.82 -0.75
CA ASP A 70 -19.49 14.52 -1.75
C ASP A 70 -19.04 13.54 -2.85
N GLN A 71 -18.89 14.05 -4.07
CA GLN A 71 -18.46 13.24 -5.22
C GLN A 71 -16.98 13.49 -5.50
N PRO A 72 -16.07 12.57 -5.12
CA PRO A 72 -14.64 12.72 -5.37
C PRO A 72 -14.26 12.31 -6.80
N TYR A 73 -13.10 12.77 -7.24
CA TYR A 73 -12.32 12.10 -8.27
C TYR A 73 -11.46 11.01 -7.61
N TYR A 74 -11.16 9.93 -8.33
CA TYR A 74 -10.26 8.89 -7.85
C TYR A 74 -8.93 8.94 -8.60
N LEU A 75 -7.86 9.30 -7.90
CA LEU A 75 -6.58 9.64 -8.51
C LEU A 75 -5.42 9.09 -7.71
N LYS A 76 -4.38 8.67 -8.42
CA LYS A 76 -3.07 8.49 -7.81
C LYS A 76 -2.50 9.89 -7.55
N PRO A 77 -1.86 10.16 -6.39
CA PRO A 77 -1.17 11.42 -6.15
C PRO A 77 -0.25 11.76 -7.34
N GLY A 78 -0.46 12.93 -7.93
CA GLY A 78 0.13 13.31 -9.22
C GLY A 78 -0.59 14.49 -9.85
N PHE A 79 -0.33 14.73 -11.14
CA PHE A 79 -0.96 15.83 -11.88
C PHE A 79 -2.47 15.57 -12.08
N TRP A 80 -3.30 16.55 -11.72
CA TRP A 80 -4.77 16.51 -11.84
C TRP A 80 -5.31 17.29 -13.05
N ASP A 81 -4.45 17.94 -13.82
CA ASP A 81 -4.79 18.86 -14.92
C ASP A 81 -5.59 18.20 -16.07
N SER A 82 -5.50 16.88 -16.19
CA SER A 82 -6.25 16.07 -17.15
C SER A 82 -7.72 15.81 -16.75
N LEU A 83 -8.12 16.12 -15.52
CA LEU A 83 -9.49 15.88 -15.06
C LEU A 83 -10.48 16.79 -15.74
N THR A 84 -11.72 16.31 -15.82
CA THR A 84 -12.82 17.08 -16.38
C THR A 84 -13.94 17.27 -15.36
N LYS A 85 -14.55 18.45 -15.39
CA LYS A 85 -15.76 18.80 -14.65
C LYS A 85 -16.74 19.38 -15.66
N ASN A 86 -17.96 18.84 -15.74
CA ASN A 86 -18.97 19.29 -16.70
C ASN A 86 -18.50 19.31 -18.16
N LYS A 87 -17.68 18.33 -18.57
CA LYS A 87 -17.05 18.20 -19.91
C LYS A 87 -15.93 19.21 -20.22
N GLU A 88 -15.54 20.06 -19.27
CA GLU A 88 -14.41 20.98 -19.40
C GLU A 88 -13.23 20.50 -18.57
N LYS A 89 -11.99 20.70 -19.06
CA LYS A 89 -10.78 20.39 -18.28
C LYS A 89 -10.66 21.35 -17.10
N ILE A 90 -10.36 20.84 -15.92
CA ILE A 90 -10.19 21.67 -14.72
C ILE A 90 -8.90 22.50 -14.75
N GLY A 91 -7.89 22.07 -15.53
CA GLY A 91 -6.59 22.74 -15.62
C GLY A 91 -5.70 22.52 -14.40
N GLY A 92 -4.48 23.06 -14.46
CA GLY A 92 -3.47 22.90 -13.39
C GLY A 92 -3.53 23.96 -12.28
N ILE A 93 -4.27 25.06 -12.47
CA ILE A 93 -4.29 26.18 -11.53
C ILE A 93 -5.44 26.02 -10.54
N GLY A 94 -5.10 25.89 -9.25
CA GLY A 94 -6.06 25.77 -8.16
C GLY A 94 -5.47 24.99 -6.99
N TYR A 95 -6.34 24.39 -6.18
CA TYR A 95 -5.96 23.57 -5.02
C TYR A 95 -6.91 22.38 -4.91
N GLY A 96 -6.57 21.40 -4.09
CA GLY A 96 -7.49 20.32 -3.79
C GLY A 96 -7.13 19.57 -2.52
N THR A 97 -8.12 18.88 -1.98
CA THR A 97 -7.95 18.01 -0.81
C THR A 97 -7.91 16.56 -1.27
N TYR A 98 -6.95 15.80 -0.75
CA TYR A 98 -6.89 14.34 -0.89
C TYR A 98 -7.43 13.66 0.36
N ARG A 99 -8.16 12.56 0.21
CA ARG A 99 -8.65 11.72 1.32
C ARG A 99 -8.40 10.23 1.01
N LEU A 100 -8.01 9.49 2.04
CA LEU A 100 -7.82 8.05 2.00
C LEU A 100 -8.34 7.46 3.32
N HIS A 101 -9.25 6.50 3.22
CA HIS A 101 -9.74 5.73 4.35
C HIS A 101 -8.85 4.52 4.55
N ILE A 102 -8.27 4.41 5.75
CA ILE A 102 -7.36 3.33 6.12
C ILE A 102 -8.06 2.44 7.13
N GLN A 103 -8.34 1.20 6.74
CA GLN A 103 -8.83 0.16 7.66
C GLN A 103 -7.61 -0.43 8.37
N LEU A 104 -7.43 -0.11 9.65
CA LEU A 104 -6.32 -0.63 10.45
C LEU A 104 -6.61 -2.04 11.02
N PRO A 105 -5.57 -2.82 11.36
CA PRO A 105 -5.76 -4.06 12.12
C PRO A 105 -6.32 -3.74 13.51
N SER A 106 -6.89 -4.74 14.19
CA SER A 106 -7.52 -4.55 15.51
C SER A 106 -6.59 -4.03 16.61
N ASN A 107 -5.27 -4.22 16.46
CA ASN A 107 -4.26 -3.76 17.40
C ASN A 107 -3.06 -3.17 16.63
N PRO A 108 -3.20 -1.96 16.06
CA PRO A 108 -2.11 -1.33 15.34
C PRO A 108 -1.02 -0.84 16.32
N PRO A 109 0.24 -0.72 15.89
CA PRO A 109 1.27 -0.06 16.69
C PRO A 109 0.87 1.38 16.99
N GLU A 110 1.48 1.95 18.03
CA GLU A 110 1.23 3.34 18.42
C GLU A 110 1.57 4.28 17.26
N LEU A 111 0.59 5.07 16.82
CA LEU A 111 0.78 6.04 15.76
C LEU A 111 1.58 7.21 16.33
N SER A 112 2.72 7.53 15.71
CA SER A 112 3.50 8.72 16.06
C SER A 112 2.63 9.97 15.87
N GLN A 113 2.42 10.74 16.94
CA GLN A 113 1.78 12.06 16.88
C GLN A 113 2.74 13.15 16.41
#